data_AF-A0A7V4J022-F1
#
_entry.id   AF-A0A7V4J022-F1
#
_cell.length_a   1.000
_cell.length_b   1.000
_cell.length_c   1.000
_cell.angle_alpha   90.00
_cell.angle_beta   90.00
_cell.angle_gamma   90.00
#
_symmetry.space_group_name_H-M   'P 1'
#
loop_
_entity.id
_entity.type
_entity.pdbx_description
1 polymer ?
#
loop_
_entity_poly.entity_id
_entity_poly.type
_entity_poly.pdbx_seq_one_letter_code
_entity_poly.pdbx_strand_id
1 'polypeptide(L)'
;MFYVVPYGKGEEKLSQESNIQKSMLADLRTGMDTVWVIFAGILVFWMNAGFAMVESGLCRAKNTVNILAKNFIVFAISTISFWVI
;
A
#
# COMPACT_ATOMS: atom_id res chain seq x y z
N MET A 1 -24.70 42.80 40.93
CA MET A 1 -24.04 41.49 40.87
C MET A 1 -24.08 41.02 39.42
N PHE A 2 -23.03 41.35 38.65
CA PHE A 2 -22.90 40.96 37.24
C PHE A 2 -22.14 39.63 37.15
N TYR A 3 -22.80 38.59 36.64
CA TYR A 3 -22.13 37.34 36.30
C TYR A 3 -21.35 37.56 35.00
N VAL A 4 -20.02 37.52 35.10
CA VAL A 4 -19.14 37.43 33.94
C VAL A 4 -19.20 35.98 33.45
N VAL A 5 -19.87 35.74 32.33
CA VAL A 5 -19.98 34.40 31.69
C VAL A 5 -18.74 34.19 30.80
N PRO A 6 -17.85 33.22 31.10
CA PRO A 6 -16.64 32.97 30.30
C PRO A 6 -16.95 32.26 28.97
N TYR A 7 -17.07 33.03 27.88
CA TYR A 7 -17.32 32.54 26.51
C TYR A 7 -16.18 31.72 25.88
N GLY A 8 -14.97 31.69 26.45
CA GLY A 8 -13.80 31.04 25.84
C GLY A 8 -13.73 29.51 25.94
N LYS A 9 -14.54 28.87 26.80
CA LYS A 9 -14.46 27.41 27.03
C LYS A 9 -15.20 26.58 25.97
N GLY A 10 -16.12 27.18 25.21
CA GLY A 10 -16.94 26.48 24.21
C GLY A 10 -16.24 26.28 22.87
N GLU A 11 -15.49 27.26 22.39
CA GLU A 11 -14.77 27.17 21.11
C GLU A 11 -13.61 26.19 21.17
N GLU A 12 -12.90 26.10 22.30
CA GLU A 12 -11.83 25.12 22.52
C GLU A 12 -12.35 23.68 22.53
N LYS A 13 -13.55 23.46 23.10
CA LYS A 13 -14.25 22.15 23.12
C LYS A 13 -14.70 21.73 21.72
N LEU A 14 -15.29 22.65 20.95
CA LEU A 14 -15.73 22.39 19.57
C LEU A 14 -14.53 22.11 18.65
N SER A 15 -13.45 22.87 18.81
CA SER A 15 -12.21 22.66 18.07
C SER A 15 -11.56 21.32 18.46
N GLN A 16 -11.57 20.95 19.75
CA GLN A 16 -11.13 19.63 20.24
C GLN A 16 -11.98 18.47 19.70
N GLU A 17 -13.32 18.55 19.75
CA GLU A 17 -14.20 17.51 19.19
C GLU A 17 -13.99 17.36 17.66
N SER A 18 -13.80 18.48 16.95
CA SER A 18 -13.47 18.45 15.52
C SER A 18 -12.08 17.84 15.24
N ASN A 19 -11.09 18.07 16.10
CA ASN A 19 -9.75 17.49 15.96
C ASN A 19 -9.72 15.99 16.29
N ILE A 20 -10.52 15.54 17.27
CA ILE A 20 -10.67 14.12 17.59
C ILE A 20 -11.41 13.38 16.46
N GLN A 21 -12.44 13.99 15.87
CA GLN A 21 -13.09 13.45 14.67
C GLN A 21 -12.13 13.39 13.48
N LYS A 22 -11.35 14.47 13.25
CA LYS A 22 -10.33 14.48 12.19
C LYS A 22 -9.21 13.48 12.44
N SER A 23 -8.78 13.26 13.68
CA SER A 23 -7.73 12.28 14.01
C SER A 23 -8.23 10.86 13.79
N MET A 24 -9.46 10.54 14.22
CA MET A 24 -10.06 9.22 13.99
C MET A 24 -10.25 8.95 12.49
N LEU A 25 -10.70 9.96 11.73
CA LEU A 25 -10.77 9.86 10.26
C LEU A 25 -9.38 9.72 9.62
N ALA A 26 -8.36 10.38 10.18
CA ALA A 26 -6.98 10.25 9.71
C ALA A 26 -6.44 8.84 9.96
N ASP A 27 -6.67 8.25 11.14
CA ASP A 27 -6.23 6.89 11.48
C ASP A 27 -6.89 5.84 10.56
N LEU A 28 -8.19 5.98 10.29
CA LEU A 28 -8.92 5.14 9.34
C LEU A 28 -8.39 5.29 7.92
N ARG A 29 -8.09 6.52 7.50
CA ARG A 29 -7.50 6.81 6.20
C ARG A 29 -6.12 6.18 6.06
N THR A 30 -5.25 6.31 7.08
CA THR A 30 -3.93 5.68 7.09
C THR A 30 -4.01 4.16 7.01
N GLY A 31 -4.96 3.54 7.74
CA GLY A 31 -5.19 2.09 7.65
C GLY A 31 -5.61 1.65 6.25
N MET A 32 -6.54 2.38 5.63
CA MET A 32 -7.02 2.10 4.28
C MET A 32 -5.95 2.34 3.21
N ASP A 33 -5.17 3.42 3.33
CA ASP A 33 -4.06 3.73 2.44
C ASP A 33 -2.97 2.64 2.52
N THR A 34 -2.69 2.11 3.72
CA THR A 34 -1.72 1.02 3.92
C THR A 34 -2.18 -0.27 3.24
N VAL A 35 -3.44 -0.66 3.43
CA VAL A 35 -4.02 -1.85 2.78
C VAL A 35 -4.02 -1.67 1.25
N TRP A 36 -4.37 -0.48 0.76
CA TRP A 36 -4.33 -0.15 -0.66
C TRP A 36 -2.93 -0.29 -1.25
N VAL A 37 -1.91 0.27 -0.60
CA VAL A 37 -0.53 0.19 -1.08
C VAL A 37 -0.02 -1.25 -1.10
N ILE A 38 -0.33 -2.06 -0.08
CA ILE A 38 0.04 -3.48 -0.06
C ILE A 38 -0.67 -4.23 -1.20
N PHE A 39 -1.96 -3.97 -1.42
CA PHE A 39 -2.71 -4.59 -2.50
C PHE A 39 -2.18 -4.20 -3.89
N ALA A 40 -1.89 -2.91 -4.09
CA ALA A 40 -1.23 -2.42 -5.29
C ALA A 40 0.15 -3.06 -5.50
N GLY A 41 0.92 -3.25 -4.41
CA GLY A 41 2.21 -3.94 -4.43
C GLY A 41 2.10 -5.40 -4.91
N ILE A 42 1.07 -6.13 -4.43
CA ILE A 42 0.80 -7.52 -4.87
C ILE A 42 0.45 -7.56 -6.36
N LEU A 43 -0.34 -6.60 -6.86
CA LEU A 43 -0.68 -6.51 -8.28
C LEU A 43 0.55 -6.24 -9.16
N VAL A 44 1.44 -5.36 -8.74
CA VAL A 44 2.69 -5.05 -9.45
C VAL A 44 3.63 -6.26 -9.46
N PHE A 45 3.76 -6.99 -8.35
CA PHE A 45 4.52 -8.24 -8.28
C PHE A 45 4.02 -9.25 -9.32
N TRP A 46 2.70 -9.38 -9.46
CA TRP A 46 2.07 -10.29 -10.40
C TRP A 46 2.30 -9.91 -11.88
N MET A 47 2.66 -8.67 -12.18
CA MET A 47 2.89 -8.21 -13.55
C MET A 47 4.10 -8.91 -14.21
N ASN A 48 5.20 -9.05 -13.48
CA ASN A 48 6.40 -9.72 -13.97
C ASN A 48 6.19 -11.25 -14.11
N ALA A 49 5.50 -11.86 -13.14
CA ALA A 49 5.12 -13.27 -13.21
C ALA A 49 4.12 -13.56 -14.34
N GLY A 50 3.17 -12.64 -14.57
CA GLY A 50 2.17 -12.74 -15.63
C GLY A 50 2.77 -12.69 -17.03
N PHE A 51 3.73 -11.79 -17.27
CA PHE A 51 4.45 -11.72 -18.55
C PHE A 51 5.28 -12.99 -18.81
N ALA A 52 6.00 -13.47 -17.78
CA ALA A 52 6.76 -14.71 -17.87
C ALA A 52 5.87 -15.93 -18.16
N MET A 53 4.64 -15.97 -17.61
CA MET A 53 3.66 -17.02 -17.91
C MET A 53 3.23 -16.99 -19.38
N VAL A 54 2.96 -15.80 -19.95
CA VAL A 54 2.61 -15.63 -21.37
C VAL A 54 3.75 -16.06 -22.29
N GLU A 55 4.99 -15.64 -22.02
CA GLU A 55 6.17 -16.08 -22.80
C GLU A 55 6.37 -17.59 -22.72
N SER A 56 6.17 -18.18 -21.55
CA SER A 56 6.32 -19.62 -21.34
C SER A 56 5.22 -20.45 -22.02
N GLY A 57 3.99 -19.91 -22.10
CA GLY A 57 2.83 -20.54 -22.74
C GLY A 57 2.88 -20.54 -24.26
N LEU A 58 3.59 -19.59 -24.87
CA LEU A 58 3.85 -19.55 -26.31
C LEU A 58 5.06 -20.41 -26.72
N CYS A 59 5.86 -20.87 -25.76
CA CYS A 59 7.00 -21.76 -26.01
C CYS A 59 6.62 -23.24 -25.98
N ARG A 60 7.39 -24.07 -26.71
CA ARG A 60 7.23 -25.54 -26.71
C ARG A 60 7.40 -26.10 -25.30
N ALA A 61 6.45 -26.91 -24.85
CA ALA A 61 6.35 -27.47 -23.50
C ALA A 61 7.64 -28.10 -22.93
N LYS A 62 8.51 -28.64 -23.79
CA LYS A 62 9.81 -29.21 -23.38
C LYS A 62 10.81 -28.17 -22.83
N ASN A 63 10.68 -26.88 -23.18
CA ASN A 63 11.57 -25.80 -22.74
C ASN A 63 10.88 -24.72 -21.88
N THR A 64 9.56 -24.77 -21.73
CA THR A 64 8.73 -23.84 -20.95
C THR A 64 9.25 -23.67 -19.51
N VAL A 65 9.61 -24.77 -18.83
CA VAL A 65 10.13 -24.72 -17.45
C VAL A 65 11.47 -24.01 -17.36
N ASN A 66 12.35 -24.19 -18.36
CA ASN A 66 13.67 -23.54 -18.37
C ASN A 66 13.59 -22.03 -18.66
N ILE A 67 12.60 -21.60 -19.45
CA ILE A 67 12.31 -20.19 -19.73
C ILE A 67 11.70 -19.52 -18.49
N LEU A 68 10.72 -20.18 -17.86
CA LEU A 68 10.07 -19.69 -16.64
C LEU A 68 11.05 -19.57 -15.47
N ALA A 69 11.92 -20.57 -15.28
CA ALA A 69 12.93 -20.57 -14.22
C ALA A 69 13.93 -19.42 -14.36
N LYS A 70 14.38 -19.10 -15.58
CA LYS A 70 15.27 -17.95 -15.82
C LYS A 70 14.58 -16.62 -15.49
N ASN A 71 13.33 -16.44 -15.92
CA ASN A 71 12.55 -15.23 -15.61
C ASN A 71 12.29 -15.09 -14.09
N PHE A 72 12.02 -16.19 -13.39
CA PHE A 72 11.84 -16.18 -11.94
C PHE A 72 13.13 -15.83 -11.18
N ILE A 73 14.28 -16.35 -11.62
CA ILE A 73 15.60 -16.03 -11.03
C ILE A 73 15.95 -14.56 -11.24
N VAL A 74 15.72 -14.01 -12.43
CA VAL A 74 15.96 -12.58 -12.71
C VAL A 74 15.07 -11.70 -11.83
N PHE A 75 13.81 -12.09 -11.63
CA PHE A 75 12.90 -11.39 -10.73
C PHE A 75 13.33 -11.45 -9.25
N ALA A 76 13.77 -12.62 -8.77
CA ALA A 76 14.29 -12.79 -7.41
C ALA A 76 15.55 -11.95 -7.19
N ILE A 77 16.50 -11.97 -8.13
CA ILE A 77 17.72 -11.15 -8.08
C ILE A 77 17.36 -9.67 -8.11
N SER A 78 16.43 -9.22 -8.96
CA SER A 78 16.00 -7.82 -9.01
C SER A 78 15.39 -7.34 -7.70
N THR A 79 14.61 -8.21 -7.02
CA THR A 79 14.01 -7.88 -5.72
C THR A 79 15.09 -7.80 -4.63
N ILE A 80 16.06 -8.72 -4.63
CA ILE A 80 17.19 -8.71 -3.70
C ILE A 80 18.07 -7.48 -3.95
N SER A 81 18.34 -7.12 -5.21
CA SER A 81 19.11 -5.93 -5.56
C SER A 81 18.44 -4.63 -5.08
N PHE A 82 17.11 -4.55 -5.14
CA PHE A 82 16.35 -3.42 -4.57
C PHE A 82 16.40 -3.38 -3.02
N TRP A 83 16.63 -4.52 -2.36
CA TRP A 83 16.79 -4.55 -0.91
C TRP A 83 18.23 -4.22 -0.46
N VAL A 84 19.22 -4.53 -1.31
CA VAL A 84 20.65 -4.32 -1.02
C VAL A 84 21.11 -2.89 -1.33
N ILE A 85 20.51 -2.24 -2.34
CA ILE A 85 20.78 -0.85 -2.76
C ILE A 85 19.77 0.08 -2.10
#